data_AF-N1VSM4-F1
#
_entry.id   AF-N1VSM4-F1
#
_cell.length_a   1.000
_cell.length_b   1.000
_cell.length_c   1.000
_cell.angle_alpha   90.00
_cell.angle_beta   90.00
_cell.angle_gamma   90.00
#
_symmetry.space_group_name_H-M   'P 1'
#
loop_
_entity.id
_entity.type
_entity.pdbx_description
1 polymer ?
#
loop_
_entity_poly.entity_id
_entity_poly.type
_entity_poly.pdbx_seq_one_letter_code
_entity_poly.pdbx_strand_id
1 'polypeptide(L)' 'MAKIDKRFQILLSEEEQILLKNEASRRGVSQGELIRMALKNEIIQKSELLRRQALVALTELLD' A
#
# COMPACT_ATOMS: atom_id res chain seq x y z
N MET A 1 -15.01 -2.42 -20.37
CA MET A 1 -14.93 -3.07 -19.04
C MET A 1 -15.61 -2.15 -18.04
N ALA A 2 -16.66 -2.62 -17.35
CA ALA A 2 -17.30 -1.82 -16.31
C ALA A 2 -16.30 -1.58 -15.16
N LYS A 3 -16.15 -0.32 -14.74
CA LYS A 3 -15.26 0.08 -13.65
C LYS A 3 -15.92 -0.37 -12.34
N ILE A 4 -15.42 -1.46 -11.74
CA ILE A 4 -15.96 -1.94 -10.47
C ILE A 4 -15.49 -0.97 -9.37
N ASP A 5 -16.40 -0.14 -8.88
CA ASP A 5 -16.14 0.74 -7.75
C ASP A 5 -16.30 -0.04 -6.43
N LYS A 6 -15.19 -0.60 -5.93
CA LYS A 6 -15.17 -1.26 -4.62
C LYS A 6 -14.88 -0.20 -3.55
N ARG A 7 -15.80 -0.05 -2.61
CA ARG A 7 -15.64 0.81 -1.43
C ARG A 7 -15.20 -0.01 -0.24
N PHE A 8 -14.31 0.56 0.58
CA PHE A 8 -13.79 -0.08 1.78
C PHE A 8 -13.96 0.89 2.94
N GLN A 9 -14.22 0.34 4.13
CA GLN A 9 -14.22 1.10 5.37
C GLN A 9 -12.96 0.74 6.15
N ILE A 10 -12.26 1.74 6.65
CA ILE A 10 -11.09 1.58 7.51
C ILE A 10 -11.45 2.21 8.85
N LEU A 11 -11.33 1.44 9.92
CA LEU A 11 -11.52 1.93 11.28
C LEU A 11 -10.17 2.44 11.79
N LEU A 12 -10.15 3.69 12.23
CA LEU A 12 -8.98 4.37 12.78
C LEU A 12 -9.35 4.97 14.13
N SER A 13 -8.42 4.89 15.07
CA SER A 13 -8.49 5.68 16.30
C SER A 13 -8.46 7.18 16.00
N GLU A 14 -8.85 8.01 16.97
CA GLU A 14 -8.80 9.47 16.83
C GLU A 14 -7.38 9.98 16.56
N GLU A 15 -6.38 9.41 17.23
CA GLU A 15 -4.97 9.76 17.03
C GLU A 15 -4.52 9.46 15.58
N GLU A 16 -4.85 8.28 15.06
CA GLU A 16 -4.53 7.90 13.68
C GLU A 16 -5.24 8.80 12.66
N GLN A 17 -6.48 9.22 12.93
CA GLN A 17 -7.19 10.17 12.07
C GLN A 17 -6.51 11.55 12.04
N ILE A 18 -6.02 12.03 13.19
CA ILE A 18 -5.28 13.30 13.29
C ILE A 18 -3.97 13.19 12.50
N LEU A 19 -3.21 12.11 12.70
CA LEU A 19 -1.96 11.87 11.98
C LEU A 19 -2.18 11.82 10.47
N LEU A 20 -3.20 11.07 10.01
CA LEU A 20 -3.55 10.98 8.60
C LEU A 20 -3.92 12.34 8.01
N LYS A 21 -4.73 13.13 8.73
CA LYS A 21 -5.13 14.48 8.30
C LYS A 21 -3.92 15.40 8.17
N ASN A 22 -3.04 15.40 9.16
CA ASN A 22 -1.85 16.26 9.18
C ASN A 22 -0.90 15.91 8.03
N GLU A 23 -0.66 14.61 7.81
CA GLU A 23 0.24 14.14 6.76
C GLU A 23 -0.33 14.38 5.35
N ALA A 24 -1.64 14.17 5.17
CA ALA A 24 -2.31 14.47 3.91
C ALA A 24 -2.23 15.97 3.59
N SER A 25 -2.45 16.83 4.60
CA SER A 25 -2.33 18.28 4.46
C SER A 25 -0.90 18.71 4.13
N ARG A 26 0.10 18.15 4.82
CA ARG A 26 1.53 18.41 4.57
C ARG A 26 1.94 18.08 3.14
N ARG A 27 1.37 17.03 2.56
CA ARG A 27 1.65 16.57 1.19
C ARG A 27 0.75 17.21 0.12
N GLY A 28 -0.24 18.02 0.51
CA GLY A 28 -1.18 18.64 -0.42
C GLY A 28 -2.10 17.63 -1.13
N VAL A 29 -2.40 16.49 -0.51
CA VAL A 29 -3.27 15.44 -1.07
C VAL A 29 -4.47 15.16 -0.16
N SER A 30 -5.51 14.52 -0.69
CA SER A 30 -6.62 14.06 0.14
C SER A 30 -6.20 12.86 1.01
N GLN A 31 -6.83 12.70 2.18
CA GLN A 31 -6.58 11.55 3.06
C GLN A 31 -6.82 10.21 2.35
N GLY A 32 -7.88 10.11 1.54
CA GLY A 32 -8.18 8.91 0.76
C GLY A 32 -7.12 8.62 -0.30
N GLU A 33 -6.55 9.65 -0.93
CA GLU A 33 -5.44 9.48 -1.86
C GLU A 33 -4.17 9.02 -1.15
N LEU A 34 -3.87 9.59 0.03
CA LEU A 34 -2.73 9.17 0.83
C LEU A 34 -2.84 7.70 1.24
N ILE A 35 -4.02 7.24 1.65
CA ILE A 35 -4.28 5.81 1.95
C ILE A 35 -4.06 4.96 0.70
N ARG A 36 -4.60 5.37 -0.46
CA ARG A 36 -4.40 4.63 -1.72
C ARG A 36 -2.93 4.50 -2.08
N MET A 37 -2.16 5.59 -1.97
CA MET A 37 -0.72 5.58 -2.22
C MET A 37 0.02 4.68 -1.25
N ALA A 38 -0.29 4.75 0.05
CA ALA A 38 0.34 3.92 1.07
C ALA A 38 0.09 2.43 0.82
N LEU A 39 -1.17 2.05 0.56
CA LEU A 39 -1.54 0.66 0.23
C LEU A 39 -0.85 0.19 -1.05
N LYS A 40 -0.80 1.02 -2.09
CA LYS A 40 -0.12 0.68 -3.35
C LYS A 40 1.37 0.44 -3.12
N ASN A 41 2.03 1.31 -2.35
CA ASN A 41 3.46 1.17 -2.04
C ASN A 41 3.75 -0.12 -1.26
N GLU A 42 2.92 -0.43 -0.26
CA GLU A 42 3.04 -1.66 0.53
C GLU A 42 2.88 -2.92 -0.33
N ILE A 43 1.91 -2.93 -1.25
CA ILE A 43 1.70 -4.04 -2.20
C ILE A 43 2.93 -4.20 -3.11
N ILE A 44 3.46 -3.11 -3.64
CA ILE A 44 4.64 -3.13 -4.52
C ILE A 44 5.85 -3.68 -3.76
N GLN A 45 6.14 -3.17 -2.56
CA GLN A 45 7.28 -3.62 -1.75
C GLN A 45 7.18 -5.12 -1.42
N LYS A 46 6.00 -5.60 -1.01
CA LYS A 46 5.76 -7.04 -0.78
C LYS A 46 5.97 -7.86 -2.04
N SER A 47 5.49 -7.38 -3.19
CA SER A 47 5.67 -8.07 -4.48
C SER A 47 7.15 -8.18 -4.87
N GLU A 48 7.95 -7.14 -4.63
CA GLU A 48 9.39 -7.16 -4.94
C GLU A 48 10.13 -8.15 -4.04
N LEU A 49 9.80 -8.18 -2.74
CA LEU A 49 10.38 -9.13 -1.80
C LEU A 49 10.09 -10.58 -2.22
N LEU A 50 8.81 -10.90 -2.51
CA LEU A 50 8.40 -12.23 -2.95
C LEU A 50 9.10 -12.62 -4.27
N ARG A 51 9.18 -11.70 -5.22
CA ARG A 51 9.90 -11.91 -6.48
C ARG A 51 11.37 -12.22 -6.22
N ARG A 52 12.03 -11.48 -5.33
CA ARG A 52 13.44 -11.72 -4.97
C ARG A 52 13.62 -13.09 -4.33
N GLN A 53 12.75 -13.46 -3.40
CA GLN A 53 12.78 -14.79 -2.75
C GLN A 53 12.62 -15.91 -3.78
N ALA A 54 11.68 -15.77 -4.73
CA ALA A 54 11.48 -16.74 -5.78
C ALA A 54 12.70 -16.90 -6.71
N LEU A 55 13.39 -15.80 -7.03
CA LEU A 55 14.61 -15.84 -7.85
C LEU A 55 15.78 -16.53 -7.13
N VAL A 56 15.94 -16.27 -5.83
CA VAL A 56 16.95 -16.95 -5.00
C VAL A 56 16.67 -18.44 -4.95
N ALA A 57 15.44 -18.83 -4.62
CA ALA A 57 15.04 -20.25 -4.57
C ALA A 57 15.22 -20.97 -5.92
N LEU A 58 14.96 -20.29 -7.04
CA LEU A 58 15.20 -20.86 -8.37
C LEU A 58 16.69 -21.08 -8.63
N THR A 59 17.54 -20.17 -8.17
CA THR A 59 19.00 -20.29 -8.32
C THR A 59 19.53 -21.46 -7.51
N GLU A 60 19.07 -21.63 -6.27
CA GLU A 60 19.41 -22.76 -5.40
C GLU A 60 18.96 -24.13 -5.94
N LEU A 61 17.93 -24.17 -6.80
CA LEU A 61 17.47 -25.40 -7.46
C LEU A 61 18.25 -25.73 -8.74
N LEU A 62 18.97 -24.75 -9.31
CA LEU A 62 19.72 -24.90 -10.55
C LEU A 62 21.22 -25.18 -10.30
N ASP A 63 21.70 -24.95 -9.09
CA ASP A 63 23.00 -25.40 -8.56
C ASP A 63 22.92 -26.85 -8.03
#